data_AF-A0A0C3CS48-F1
#
_entry.id   AF-A0A0C3CS48-F1
#
_cell.length_a   1.000
_cell.length_b   1.000
_cell.length_c   1.000
_cell.angle_alpha   90.00
_cell.angle_beta   90.00
_cell.angle_gamma   90.00
#
_symmetry.space_group_name_H-M   'P 1'
#
loop_
_entity.id
_entity.type
_entity.pdbx_description
1 polymer ?
#
loop_
_entity_poly.entity_id
_entity_poly.type
_entity_poly.pdbx_seq_one_letter_code
_entity_poly.pdbx_strand_id
1 'polypeptide(L)' 'YDPSLPRMTQLGDAWARIAEYLLCLAQPLPGDSPWITRDRIKQRFYVVKEGNGPFYAIYDRHQLRRTEIHVEYLKDPYF' A
#
# COMPACT_ATOMS: atom_id res chain seq x y z
N TYR A 1 -4.71 -17.85 12.36
CA TYR A 1 -4.95 -16.57 13.06
C TYR A 1 -4.16 -16.65 14.36
N ASP A 2 -3.13 -15.82 14.52
CA ASP A 2 -2.26 -15.84 15.71
C ASP A 2 -2.48 -14.55 16.54
N PRO A 3 -3.09 -14.65 17.73
CA PRO A 3 -3.40 -13.50 18.57
C PRO A 3 -2.19 -12.93 19.34
N SER A 4 -1.02 -13.57 19.24
CA SER A 4 0.21 -13.19 19.96
C SER A 4 1.09 -12.19 19.21
N LEU A 5 0.85 -12.00 17.92
CA LEU A 5 1.57 -11.02 17.11
C LEU A 5 1.16 -9.60 17.51
N PRO A 6 2.10 -8.66 17.71
CA PRO A 6 1.77 -7.28 18.05
C PRO A 6 0.80 -6.71 17.01
N ARG A 7 -0.36 -6.26 17.50
CA ARG A 7 -1.38 -5.62 16.68
C ARG A 7 -0.82 -4.28 16.21
N MET A 8 -0.31 -4.21 14.99
CA MET A 8 -0.07 -3.00 14.17
C MET A 8 0.03 -1.69 15.00
N THR A 9 1.20 -1.42 15.58
CA THR A 9 1.43 -0.29 16.52
C THR A 9 2.50 0.70 16.05
N GLN A 10 2.83 0.76 14.76
CA GLN A 10 3.83 1.69 14.22
C GLN A 10 3.17 2.76 13.33
N LEU A 11 3.61 4.01 13.45
CA LEU A 11 3.09 5.15 12.67
C LEU A 11 3.16 4.88 11.15
N GLY A 12 4.20 4.19 10.70
CA GLY A 12 4.35 3.81 9.30
C GLY A 12 3.26 2.86 8.77
N ASP A 13 2.67 2.01 9.62
CA ASP A 13 1.55 1.15 9.21
C ASP A 13 0.28 1.98 8.97
N ALA A 14 0.05 3.03 9.76
CA ALA A 14 -1.05 3.96 9.55
C ALA A 14 -0.88 4.74 8.23
N TRP A 15 0.33 5.20 7.94
CA TRP A 15 0.64 5.85 6.66
C TRP A 15 0.49 4.90 5.47
N ALA A 16 0.90 3.64 5.60
CA ALA A 16 0.68 2.61 4.59
C ALA A 16 -0.81 2.42 4.26
N ARG A 17 -1.67 2.41 5.29
CA ARG A 17 -3.14 2.35 5.12
C ARG A 17 -3.72 3.60 4.46
N ILE A 18 -3.23 4.78 4.83
CA ILE A 18 -3.63 6.03 4.19
C ILE A 18 -3.24 6.02 2.71
N ALA A 19 -2.02 5.59 2.38
CA ALA A 19 -1.57 5.47 1.00
C ALA A 19 -2.43 4.49 0.19
N GLU A 20 -2.74 3.31 0.76
CA GLU A 20 -3.66 2.33 0.15
C GLU A 20 -5.02 2.97 -0.18
N TYR A 21 -5.59 3.70 0.77
CA TYR A 21 -6.87 4.37 0.63
C TYR A 21 -6.85 5.48 -0.43
N LEU A 22 -5.83 6.35 -0.40
CA LEU A 22 -5.67 7.43 -1.38
C LEU A 22 -5.50 6.89 -2.80
N LEU A 23 -4.68 5.86 -2.97
CA LEU A 23 -4.50 5.19 -4.27
C LEU A 23 -5.81 4.57 -4.76
N CYS A 24 -6.64 4.03 -3.85
CA CYS A 24 -7.94 3.49 -4.20
C CYS A 24 -8.88 4.57 -4.76
N LEU A 25 -8.94 5.73 -4.09
CA LEU A 25 -9.79 6.86 -4.48
C LEU A 25 -9.30 7.60 -5.72
N ALA A 26 -7.99 7.62 -5.96
CA ALA A 26 -7.39 8.30 -7.10
C ALA A 26 -7.59 7.57 -8.43
N GLN A 27 -8.17 6.37 -8.44
CA GLN A 27 -8.44 5.63 -9.67
C GLN A 27 -9.48 6.36 -10.55
N PRO A 28 -9.26 6.45 -11.87
CA PRO A 28 -8.14 5.87 -12.64
C PRO A 28 -6.86 6.71 -12.55
N LEU A 29 -5.71 6.03 -12.55
CA LEU A 29 -4.38 6.65 -12.61
C LEU A 29 -3.93 6.89 -14.06
N PRO A 30 -3.03 7.85 -14.31
CA PRO A 30 -2.43 8.04 -15.63
C PRO A 30 -1.80 6.75 -16.18
N GLY A 31 -2.12 6.41 -17.43
CA GLY A 31 -1.66 5.18 -18.08
C GLY A 31 -2.54 3.95 -17.81
N ASP A 32 -3.61 4.07 -17.04
CA ASP A 32 -4.58 3.00 -16.87
C ASP A 32 -5.34 2.69 -18.15
N SER A 33 -5.65 1.41 -18.32
CA SER A 33 -6.45 0.95 -19.44
C SER A 33 -7.91 1.40 -19.29
N PRO A 34 -8.63 1.70 -20.40
CA PRO A 34 -10.02 2.17 -20.33
C PRO A 34 -11.03 1.22 -19.66
N TRP A 35 -10.68 -0.04 -19.41
CA TRP A 35 -11.57 -0.96 -18.68
C TRP A 35 -11.59 -0.69 -17.17
N ILE A 36 -10.56 -0.04 -16.61
CA ILE A 36 -10.48 0.27 -15.17
C ILE A 36 -11.60 1.24 -14.74
N THR A 37 -12.06 2.09 -15.64
CA THR A 37 -13.15 3.05 -15.39
C THR A 37 -14.55 2.48 -15.64
N ARG A 38 -14.68 1.29 -16.24
CA ARG A 38 -15.98 0.68 -16.54
C ARG A 38 -16.63 0.03 -15.33
N ASP A 39 -15.82 -0.39 -14.37
CA ASP A 39 -16.28 -1.00 -13.12
C ASP A 39 -16.36 0.04 -12.00
N ARG A 40 -17.14 -0.27 -10.96
CA ARG A 40 -17.08 0.48 -9.68
C ARG A 40 -15.65 0.47 -9.13
N ILE A 41 -15.26 1.48 -8.37
CA ILE A 41 -13.94 1.54 -7.70
C ILE A 41 -13.69 0.20 -6.99
N LYS A 42 -12.69 -0.55 -7.47
CA LYS A 42 -12.24 -1.79 -6.88
C LYS A 42 -11.00 -1.52 -6.06
N GLN A 43 -10.85 -2.26 -4.97
CA GLN A 43 -9.60 -2.25 -4.22
C GLN A 43 -8.51 -2.90 -5.08
N ARG A 44 -7.75 -2.06 -5.80
CA ARG A 44 -6.69 -2.49 -6.73
C ARG A 44 -5.35 -2.62 -6.01
N PHE A 45 -5.08 -1.68 -5.12
CA PHE A 45 -3.84 -1.60 -4.38
C PHE A 45 -3.96 -2.33 -3.05
N TYR A 46 -2.86 -2.94 -2.63
CA TYR A 46 -2.69 -3.37 -1.25
C TYR A 46 -1.24 -3.06 -0.85
N VAL A 47 -1.07 -2.64 0.41
CA VAL A 47 0.23 -2.29 0.96
C VAL A 47 0.58 -3.30 2.03
N VAL A 48 1.78 -3.85 1.96
CA VAL A 48 2.29 -4.81 2.94
C VAL A 48 3.65 -4.39 3.45
N LYS A 49 3.89 -4.66 4.72
CA LYS A 49 5.20 -4.64 5.35
C LYS A 49 5.55 -6.09 5.66
N GLU A 50 6.51 -6.66 4.93
CA GLU A 50 6.93 -8.03 5.19
C GLU A 50 7.81 -8.08 6.44
N GLY A 51 7.21 -8.38 7.59
CA GLY A 51 7.91 -8.55 8.87
C GLY A 51 8.70 -7.31 9.31
N ASN A 52 9.97 -7.51 9.68
CA ASN A 52 10.96 -6.46 9.98
C ASN A 52 11.71 -6.00 8.71
N GLY A 53 11.11 -6.17 7.53
CA GLY A 53 11.70 -5.77 6.26
C GLY A 53 11.99 -4.26 6.19
N PRO A 54 13.02 -3.85 5.43
CA PRO A 54 13.45 -2.45 5.38
C PRO A 54 12.57 -1.56 4.50
N PHE A 55 11.43 -2.06 3.99
CA PHE A 55 10.56 -1.32 3.09
C PHE A 55 9.08 -1.72 3.24
N TYR A 56 8.20 -0.82 2.80
CA TYR A 56 6.80 -1.11 2.49
C TYR A 56 6.68 -1.44 1.00
N ALA A 57 5.91 -2.45 0.66
CA ALA A 57 5.61 -2.81 -0.71
C ALA A 57 4.17 -2.45 -1.07
N ILE A 58 3.99 -1.67 -2.13
CA ILE A 58 2.70 -1.35 -2.73
C ILE A 58 2.54 -2.24 -3.95
N TYR A 59 1.49 -3.05 -3.96
CA TYR A 59 1.18 -3.94 -5.06
C TYR A 59 -0.02 -3.44 -5.84
N ASP A 60 0.10 -3.45 -7.16
CA ASP A 60 -0.99 -3.21 -8.10
C ASP A 60 -1.49 -4.55 -8.66
N ARG A 61 -2.70 -4.96 -8.26
CA ARG A 61 -3.30 -6.22 -8.72
C ARG A 61 -3.65 -6.24 -10.20
N HIS A 62 -3.91 -5.08 -10.80
CA HIS A 62 -4.37 -5.00 -12.18
C HIS A 62 -3.18 -5.00 -13.15
N GLN A 63 -2.12 -4.27 -12.81
CA GLN A 63 -0.91 -4.22 -13.65
C GLN A 63 0.12 -5.28 -13.29
N LEU A 64 -0.08 -6.04 -12.20
CA LEU A 64 0.88 -7.00 -11.65
C LEU A 64 2.26 -6.36 -11.39
N ARG A 65 2.24 -5.13 -10.85
CA ARG A 65 3.43 -4.34 -10.54
C ARG A 65 3.59 -4.16 -9.04
N ARG A 66 4.84 -3.97 -8.63
CA ARG A 66 5.21 -3.65 -7.25
C ARG A 66 6.07 -2.39 -7.24
N THR A 67 5.84 -1.54 -6.25
CA THR A 67 6.72 -0.42 -5.89
C THR A 67 7.10 -0.54 -4.43
N GLU A 68 8.35 -0.26 -4.12
CA GLU A 68 8.91 -0.35 -2.77
C GLU A 68 9.19 1.06 -2.24
N ILE A 69 8.82 1.29 -0.98
CA ILE A 69 9.16 2.50 -0.24
C ILE A 69 10.05 2.06 0.90
N HIS A 70 11.35 2.29 0.75
CA HIS A 70 12.31 1.98 1.80
C HIS A 70 12.06 2.87 3.01
N VAL A 71 12.11 2.28 4.20
CA VAL A 71 11.83 2.95 5.47
C VAL A 71 12.79 4.13 5.66
N GLU A 72 14.04 4.02 5.21
CA GLU A 72 15.04 5.10 5.26
C GLU A 72 14.63 6.39 4.51
N TYR A 73 13.69 6.32 3.57
CA TYR A 73 13.18 7.49 2.84
C TYR A 73 11.97 8.13 3.53
N LEU A 74 11.46 7.52 4.60
CA LEU A 74 10.38 8.11 5.37
C LEU A 74 10.93 9.20 6.29
N LYS A 75 10.22 10.31 6.37
CA LYS A 75 10.49 11.35 7.35
C LYS A 75 10.23 10.76 8.74
N ASP A 76 11.28 10.65 9.54
CA ASP A 76 11.28 10.04 10.88
C ASP A 76 11.04 8.49 10.87
N PRO A 77 11.99 7.69 10.35
CA PRO A 77 11.80 6.26 10.10
C PRO A 77 11.65 5.36 11.34
N TYR A 78 11.94 5.88 12.53
CA TYR A 78 11.98 5.14 13.79
C TYR A 78 11.06 5.71 14.88
N PHE A 79 10.14 6.60 14.51
CA PHE A 79 9.21 7.27 15.44
C PHE A 79 7.84 6.59 15.52
#